data_AF-A0A356XEK3-F1
#
_entry.id   AF-A0A356XEK3-F1
#
_cell.length_a   1.000
_cell.length_b   1.000
_cell.length_c   1.000
_cell.angle_alpha   90.00
_cell.angle_beta   90.00
_cell.angle_gamma   90.00
#
_symmetry.space_group_name_H-M   'P 1'
#
loop_
_entity.id
_entity.type
_entity.pdbx_description
1 polymer ?
#
loop_
_entity_poly.entity_id
_entity_poly.type
_entity_poly.pdbx_seq_one_letter_code
_entity_poly.pdbx_strand_id
1 'polypeptide(L)'
;MFYIKTRTASGKVIETDITDVIIFTRCSECGKEQSVDLTEFFSDGEGDLFTSGILCSECTMSRNKARRRFIDDFNITVDGLALLTDFLCQAGYGELVQEVLYDQFKVETVGDLTPDQYRPYANALIDLIN
;
A
#
# COMPACT_ATOMS: atom_id res chain seq x y z
N MET A 1 -22.07 -0.56 -21.56
CA MET A 1 -23.03 -1.45 -20.86
C MET A 1 -22.62 -2.88 -21.16
N PHE A 2 -22.15 -3.61 -20.15
CA PHE A 2 -21.72 -5.01 -20.26
C PHE A 2 -22.81 -5.92 -19.68
N TYR A 3 -22.89 -7.17 -20.16
CA TYR A 3 -23.85 -8.15 -19.67
C TYR A 3 -23.28 -9.57 -19.77
N ILE A 4 -23.74 -10.46 -18.90
CA ILE A 4 -23.44 -11.89 -18.94
C ILE A 4 -24.51 -12.57 -19.79
N LYS A 5 -24.08 -13.41 -20.73
CA LYS A 5 -24.96 -14.21 -21.57
C LYS A 5 -24.70 -15.69 -21.34
N THR A 6 -25.66 -16.39 -20.76
CA THR A 6 -25.55 -17.81 -20.41
C THR A 6 -26.56 -18.63 -21.19
N ARG A 7 -26.10 -19.71 -21.83
CA ARG A 7 -26.97 -20.70 -22.48
C ARG A 7 -27.20 -21.87 -21.52
N THR A 8 -28.46 -22.17 -21.23
CA THR A 8 -28.84 -23.32 -20.39
C THR A 8 -28.77 -24.63 -21.17
N ALA A 9 -28.77 -25.76 -20.46
CA ALA A 9 -28.83 -27.09 -21.07
C ALA A 9 -30.08 -27.29 -21.96
N SER A 10 -31.18 -26.59 -21.68
CA SER A 10 -32.40 -26.58 -22.49
C SER A 10 -32.35 -25.65 -23.73
N GLY A 11 -31.21 -24.98 -23.97
CA GLY A 11 -31.02 -24.08 -25.10
C GLY A 11 -31.54 -22.64 -24.89
N LYS A 12 -32.18 -22.36 -23.74
CA LYS A 12 -32.62 -21.01 -23.36
C LYS A 12 -31.41 -20.11 -23.09
N VAL A 13 -31.52 -18.84 -23.47
CA VAL A 13 -30.53 -17.81 -23.16
C VAL A 13 -31.02 -16.99 -21.97
N ILE A 14 -30.14 -16.78 -20.99
CA ILE A 14 -30.33 -15.87 -19.87
C ILE A 14 -29.31 -14.74 -20.04
N GLU A 15 -29.80 -13.50 -20.00
CA GLU A 15 -28.97 -12.30 -20.03
C GLU A 15 -29.09 -11.59 -18.68
N THR A 16 -27.96 -11.10 -18.16
CA THR A 16 -27.90 -10.39 -16.89
C THR A 16 -26.99 -9.19 -17.06
N ASP A 17 -27.56 -7.99 -16.94
CA ASP A 17 -26.79 -6.74 -17.02
C ASP A 17 -25.81 -6.65 -15.87
N ILE A 18 -24.58 -6.22 -16.16
CA ILE A 18 -23.56 -5.99 -15.14
C ILE A 18 -23.74 -4.56 -14.61
N THR A 19 -24.13 -4.44 -13.34
CA THR A 19 -24.25 -3.16 -12.61
C THR A 19 -23.34 -3.14 -11.39
N ASP A 20 -22.98 -1.95 -10.92
CA ASP A 20 -22.16 -1.69 -9.71
C ASP A 20 -22.72 -2.36 -8.44
N VAL A 21 -24.02 -2.60 -8.38
CA VAL A 21 -24.69 -3.22 -7.23
C VAL A 21 -24.72 -4.76 -7.24
N ILE A 22 -24.39 -5.41 -8.36
CA ILE A 22 -24.49 -6.89 -8.47
C ILE A 22 -23.15 -7.60 -8.68
N ILE A 23 -22.04 -6.89 -8.63
CA ILE A 23 -20.72 -7.46 -8.88
C ILE A 23 -20.09 -7.85 -7.55
N PHE A 24 -19.83 -9.15 -7.40
CA PHE A 24 -19.23 -9.73 -6.21
C PHE A 24 -18.07 -10.62 -6.59
N THR A 25 -17.08 -10.70 -5.69
CA THR A 25 -15.98 -11.65 -5.76
C THR A 25 -15.80 -12.33 -4.41
N ARG A 26 -14.89 -13.32 -4.36
CA ARG A 26 -14.42 -13.91 -3.11
C ARG A 26 -12.99 -13.49 -2.85
N CYS A 27 -12.69 -13.17 -1.59
CA CYS A 27 -11.33 -12.91 -1.15
C CYS A 27 -10.42 -14.09 -1.50
N SER A 28 -9.29 -13.84 -2.17
CA SER A 28 -8.37 -14.90 -2.60
C SER A 28 -7.67 -15.63 -1.45
N GLU A 29 -7.72 -15.08 -0.23
CA GLU A 29 -7.17 -15.71 0.98
C GLU A 29 -8.23 -16.42 1.82
N CYS A 30 -9.29 -15.73 2.22
CA CYS A 30 -10.28 -16.28 3.17
C CYS A 30 -11.60 -16.74 2.52
N GLY A 31 -11.80 -16.48 1.22
CA GLY A 31 -13.02 -16.88 0.49
C GLY A 31 -14.29 -16.08 0.81
N LYS A 32 -14.20 -15.08 1.71
CA LYS A 32 -15.32 -14.19 2.07
C LYS A 32 -15.80 -13.41 0.85
N GLU A 33 -17.11 -13.38 0.67
CA GLU A 33 -17.75 -12.63 -0.42
C GLU A 33 -17.73 -11.13 -0.14
N GLN A 34 -17.53 -10.33 -1.17
CA GLN A 34 -17.51 -8.88 -1.10
C GLN A 34 -17.92 -8.26 -2.44
N SER A 35 -18.55 -7.09 -2.38
CA SER A 35 -18.84 -6.29 -3.57
C SER A 35 -17.56 -5.69 -4.15
N VAL A 36 -17.54 -5.46 -5.46
CA VAL A 36 -16.39 -4.90 -6.17
C VAL A 36 -16.84 -3.77 -7.08
N ASP A 37 -16.19 -2.61 -6.96
CA ASP A 37 -16.27 -1.57 -7.98
C ASP A 37 -15.26 -1.89 -9.08
N LEU A 38 -15.75 -2.28 -10.27
CA LEU A 38 -14.88 -2.59 -11.41
C LEU A 38 -14.14 -1.36 -11.95
N THR A 39 -14.69 -0.16 -11.75
CA THR A 39 -14.06 1.09 -12.20
C THR A 39 -12.80 1.36 -11.37
N GLU A 40 -12.91 1.20 -10.05
CA GLU A 40 -11.78 1.29 -9.14
C GLU A 40 -10.79 0.15 -9.41
N PHE A 41 -11.29 -1.08 -9.56
CA PHE A 41 -10.46 -2.26 -9.70
C PHE A 41 -9.56 -2.27 -10.94
N PHE A 42 -10.03 -1.70 -12.06
CA PHE A 42 -9.26 -1.61 -13.32
C PHE A 42 -8.72 -0.20 -13.59
N SER A 43 -8.67 0.67 -12.57
CA SER A 43 -8.29 2.08 -12.75
C SER A 43 -6.81 2.29 -13.12
N ASP A 44 -5.95 1.35 -12.76
CA ASP A 44 -4.51 1.37 -13.08
C ASP A 44 -4.20 0.81 -14.48
N GLY A 45 -5.20 0.26 -15.18
CA GLY A 45 -5.04 -0.36 -16.49
C GLY A 45 -4.38 -1.74 -16.44
N GLU A 46 -4.14 -2.29 -15.26
CA GLU A 46 -3.50 -3.58 -15.05
C GLU A 46 -4.50 -4.61 -14.48
N GLY A 47 -4.33 -5.87 -14.85
CA GLY A 47 -5.15 -6.98 -14.33
C GLY A 47 -6.35 -7.39 -15.20
N ASP A 48 -6.98 -8.50 -14.81
CA ASP A 48 -8.10 -9.10 -15.53
C ASP A 48 -9.08 -9.82 -14.57
N LEU A 49 -10.28 -10.18 -15.06
CA LEU A 49 -11.33 -10.82 -14.25
C LEU A 49 -11.05 -12.29 -13.90
N PHE A 50 -10.02 -12.90 -14.45
CA PHE A 50 -9.72 -14.33 -14.32
C PHE A 50 -8.51 -14.61 -13.41
N THR A 51 -7.44 -13.82 -13.52
CA THR A 51 -6.18 -14.02 -12.80
C THR A 51 -6.00 -13.08 -11.63
N SER A 52 -6.64 -11.90 -11.65
CA SER A 52 -6.49 -10.95 -10.55
C SER A 52 -7.29 -11.38 -9.32
N GLY A 53 -6.60 -11.49 -8.19
CA GLY A 53 -7.20 -11.78 -6.88
C GLY A 53 -7.45 -10.50 -6.10
N ILE A 54 -8.62 -10.40 -5.45
CA ILE A 54 -8.95 -9.30 -4.54
C ILE A 54 -8.87 -9.81 -3.11
N LEU A 55 -8.28 -9.02 -2.21
CA LEU A 55 -8.26 -9.28 -0.78
C LEU A 55 -9.35 -8.47 -0.07
N CYS A 56 -10.01 -9.09 0.92
CA CYS A 56 -10.88 -8.34 1.82
C CYS A 56 -10.08 -7.42 2.73
N SER A 57 -10.74 -6.42 3.32
CA SER A 57 -10.10 -5.46 4.23
C SER A 57 -9.35 -6.15 5.38
N GLU A 58 -9.92 -7.20 5.97
CA GLU A 58 -9.32 -7.99 7.05
C GLU A 58 -8.02 -8.70 6.61
N CYS A 59 -8.04 -9.35 5.44
CA CYS A 59 -6.86 -10.00 4.84
C CYS A 59 -5.80 -8.98 4.45
N THR A 60 -6.19 -7.87 3.82
CA THR A 60 -5.29 -6.76 3.49
C THR A 60 -4.61 -6.20 4.73
N MET A 61 -5.36 -5.96 5.82
CA MET A 61 -4.78 -5.52 7.09
C MET A 61 -3.83 -6.56 7.69
N SER A 62 -4.18 -7.84 7.64
CA SER A 62 -3.34 -8.92 8.15
C SER A 62 -2.03 -9.06 7.37
N ARG A 63 -2.10 -9.00 6.04
CA ARG A 63 -0.94 -9.01 5.15
C ARG A 63 -0.06 -7.78 5.36
N ASN A 64 -0.65 -6.61 5.55
CA ASN A 64 0.09 -5.38 5.85
C ASN A 64 0.76 -5.42 7.23
N LYS A 65 0.13 -6.05 8.24
CA LYS A 65 0.77 -6.28 9.55
C LYS A 65 1.95 -7.25 9.44
N ALA A 66 1.81 -8.33 8.66
CA ALA A 66 2.91 -9.26 8.39
C ALA A 66 4.06 -8.59 7.62
N ARG A 67 3.73 -7.74 6.63
CA ARG A 67 4.72 -6.93 5.91
C ARG A 67 5.41 -5.92 6.82
N ARG A 68 4.68 -5.28 7.74
CA ARG A 68 5.28 -4.41 8.77
C ARG A 68 6.24 -5.17 9.68
N ARG A 69 5.93 -6.40 10.08
CA ARG A 69 6.89 -7.24 10.83
C ARG A 69 8.19 -7.50 10.07
N PHE A 70 8.10 -7.69 8.75
CA PHE A 70 9.29 -7.77 7.88
C PHE A 70 10.10 -6.46 7.84
N ILE A 71 9.44 -5.30 7.97
CA ILE A 71 10.11 -3.99 8.09
C ILE A 71 10.70 -3.83 9.51
N ASP A 72 10.03 -4.35 10.54
CA ASP A 72 10.53 -4.30 11.92
C ASP A 72 11.86 -5.07 12.08
N ASP A 73 12.03 -6.17 11.34
CA ASP A 73 13.28 -6.96 11.26
C ASP A 73 14.31 -6.40 10.26
N PHE A 74 13.98 -5.34 9.51
CA PHE A 74 14.94 -4.69 8.63
C PHE A 74 15.90 -3.82 9.47
N ASN A 75 17.20 -4.10 9.38
CA ASN A 75 18.21 -3.25 9.99
C ASN A 75 18.22 -1.90 9.27
N ILE A 76 17.74 -0.85 9.96
CA ILE A 76 17.88 0.52 9.49
C ILE A 76 19.37 0.82 9.35
N THR A 77 19.80 1.22 8.17
CA THR A 77 21.19 1.61 7.89
C THR A 77 21.28 3.12 7.78
N VAL A 78 22.45 3.67 8.11
CA VAL A 78 22.73 5.10 7.94
C VAL A 78 22.59 5.54 6.48
N ASP A 79 22.97 4.69 5.52
CA ASP A 79 22.80 4.95 4.09
C ASP A 79 21.32 5.04 3.69
N GLY A 80 20.47 4.15 4.23
CA GLY A 80 19.03 4.17 3.99
C GLY A 80 18.38 5.43 4.56
N LEU A 81 18.83 5.87 5.74
CA LEU A 81 18.39 7.15 6.33
C LEU A 81 18.85 8.34 5.50
N ALA A 82 20.10 8.35 5.02
CA ALA A 82 20.64 9.43 4.21
C ALA A 82 19.85 9.59 2.90
N LEU A 83 19.52 8.47 2.25
CA LEU A 83 18.72 8.47 1.03
C LEU A 83 17.29 8.98 1.27
N LEU A 84 16.64 8.55 2.35
CA LEU A 84 15.31 9.04 2.72
C LEU A 84 15.33 10.53 3.06
N THR A 85 16.34 10.98 3.82
CA THR A 85 16.52 12.39 4.16
C THR A 85 16.73 13.25 2.91
N ASP A 86 17.60 12.83 1.99
CA ASP A 86 17.82 13.57 0.74
C ASP A 86 16.54 13.67 -0.10
N PHE A 87 15.78 12.57 -0.19
CA PHE A 87 14.50 12.57 -0.89
C PHE A 87 13.50 13.56 -0.28
N LEU A 88 13.40 13.62 1.05
CA LEU A 88 12.53 14.59 1.74
C LEU A 88 13.00 16.03 1.55
N CYS A 89 14.30 16.28 1.57
CA CYS A 89 14.87 17.59 1.23
C CYS A 89 14.48 18.02 -0.19
N GLN A 90 14.59 17.12 -1.17
CA GLN A 90 14.19 17.38 -2.56
C GLN A 90 12.67 17.60 -2.70
N ALA A 91 11.86 16.96 -1.85
CA ALA A 91 10.42 17.16 -1.77
C ALA A 91 10.01 18.47 -1.06
N GLY A 92 10.97 19.27 -0.58
CA GLY A 92 10.73 20.58 0.03
C GLY A 92 10.75 20.60 1.56
N TYR A 93 11.07 19.49 2.22
CA TYR A 93 11.13 19.38 3.69
C TYR A 93 12.52 19.71 4.27
N GLY A 94 13.42 20.29 3.46
CA GLY A 94 14.83 20.48 3.83
C GLY A 94 15.03 21.32 5.08
N GLU A 95 14.25 22.40 5.25
CA GLU A 95 14.32 23.27 6.43
C GLU A 95 13.90 22.52 7.69
N LEU A 96 12.85 21.70 7.63
CA LEU A 96 12.41 20.89 8.78
C LEU A 96 13.44 19.81 9.15
N VAL A 97 14.06 19.19 8.16
CA VAL A 97 15.14 18.23 8.39
C VAL A 97 16.35 18.92 9.04
N GLN A 98 16.82 20.02 8.47
CA GLN A 98 18.06 20.68 8.88
C GLN A 98 17.92 21.49 10.17
N GLU A 99 16.79 22.17 10.37
CA GLU A 99 16.61 23.05 11.53
C GLU A 99 15.95 22.35 12.72
N VAL A 100 15.11 21.33 12.47
CA VAL A 100 14.40 20.63 13.55
C VAL A 100 15.07 19.30 13.86
N LEU A 101 15.25 18.43 12.87
CA LEU A 101 15.76 17.08 13.16
C LEU A 101 17.25 17.09 13.50
N TYR A 102 18.08 17.83 12.77
CA TYR A 102 19.52 17.84 13.07
C TYR A 102 19.82 18.42 14.46
N ASP A 103 19.12 19.48 14.88
CA ASP A 103 19.22 20.03 16.23
C ASP A 103 18.71 19.04 17.30
N GLN A 104 17.53 18.45 17.07
CA GLN A 104 16.94 17.47 17.99
C GLN A 104 17.87 16.27 18.24
N PHE A 105 18.52 15.78 17.18
CA PHE A 105 19.40 14.62 17.23
C PHE A 105 20.86 14.99 17.51
N LYS A 106 21.19 16.29 17.53
CA LYS A 106 22.53 16.84 17.75
C LYS A 106 23.56 16.31 16.75
N VAL A 107 23.18 16.33 15.48
CA VAL A 107 24.00 15.87 14.35
C VAL A 107 24.16 16.98 13.32
N GLU A 108 25.28 17.01 12.59
CA GLU A 108 25.47 17.93 11.46
C GLU A 108 25.04 17.30 10.14
N THR A 109 25.15 15.97 10.06
CA THR A 109 24.72 15.16 8.93
C THR A 109 24.09 13.86 9.42
N VAL A 110 23.32 13.20 8.55
CA VAL A 110 22.79 11.85 8.85
C VAL A 110 23.91 10.84 9.16
N GLY A 111 25.12 11.06 8.64
CA GLY A 111 26.29 10.21 8.89
C GLY A 111 26.77 10.23 10.34
N ASP A 112 26.42 11.25 11.11
CA ASP A 112 26.83 11.40 12.52
C ASP A 112 25.89 10.64 13.48
N LEU A 113 24.79 10.06 12.98
CA LEU A 113 23.86 9.28 13.79
C LEU A 113 24.54 8.03 14.34
N THR A 114 24.28 7.73 15.60
CA THR A 114 24.65 6.45 16.21
C THR A 114 23.57 5.39 15.94
N PRO A 115 23.91 4.08 15.95
CA PRO A 115 22.94 3.02 15.67
C PRO A 115 21.67 3.04 16.54
N ASP A 116 21.76 3.50 17.77
CA ASP A 116 20.62 3.67 18.68
C ASP A 116 19.70 4.84 18.28
N GLN A 117 20.21 5.82 17.53
CA GLN A 117 19.45 6.95 17.00
C GLN A 117 18.75 6.65 15.67
N TYR A 118 19.12 5.58 14.96
CA TYR A 118 18.59 5.28 13.62
C TYR A 118 17.07 5.13 13.59
N ARG A 119 16.49 4.34 14.51
CA ARG A 119 15.05 4.12 14.56
C ARG A 119 14.27 5.36 15.03
N PRO A 120 14.68 6.06 16.11
CA PRO A 120 14.06 7.33 16.48
C PRO A 120 14.12 8.38 15.35
N TYR A 121 15.24 8.47 14.62
CA TYR A 121 15.38 9.39 13.49
C TYR A 121 14.47 9.01 12.32
N ALA A 122 14.37 7.73 11.97
CA ALA A 122 13.43 7.24 10.95
C ALA A 122 11.97 7.60 11.27
N ASN A 123 11.55 7.43 12.53
CA ASN A 123 10.20 7.80 12.96
C ASN A 123 9.96 9.30 12.84
N ALA A 124 10.94 10.12 13.23
CA ALA A 124 10.82 11.57 13.12
C ALA A 124 10.70 12.03 11.66
N LEU A 125 11.41 11.41 10.72
CA LEU A 125 11.23 11.66 9.27
C LEU A 125 9.82 11.31 8.79
N ILE A 126 9.24 10.21 9.29
CA ILE A 126 7.86 9.79 8.95
C ILE A 126 6.84 10.79 9.51
N ASP A 127 7.08 11.34 10.70
CA ASP A 127 6.19 12.32 11.31
C ASP A 127 6.20 13.68 10.60
N LEU A 128 7.22 13.98 9.79
CA LEU A 128 7.25 15.20 8.95
C LEU A 128 6.27 15.15 7.76
N ILE A 129 5.88 13.95 7.32
CA ILE A 129 5.05 13.74 6.12
C ILE A 129 3.61 13.30 6.44
N ASN A 130 3.27 13.11 7.71
CA ASN A 130 1.91 12.82 8.18
C ASN A 130 1.22 14.10 8.68
#